data_AF-A0A258E3V9-F1
#
_entry.id   AF-A0A258E3V9-F1
#
_cell.length_a   1.000
_cell.length_b   1.000
_cell.length_c   1.000
_cell.angle_alpha   90.00
_cell.angle_beta   90.00
_cell.angle_gamma   90.00
#
_symmetry.space_group_name_H-M   'P 1'
#
loop_
_entity.id
_entity.type
_entity.pdbx_description
1 polymer ?
#
loop_
_entity_poly.entity_id
_entity_poly.type
_entity_poly.pdbx_seq_one_letter_code
_entity_poly.pdbx_strand_id
1 'polypeptide(L)'
;MAGETLFSAGLVAAGAVIGLVAWQGDPRLLPAAMLFPAIWSLAPYRAVASLASAAYFLAASRGLPQGVATFFASDLLTGIALWGIASIGFVLVHATLWT
;
A
#
# COMPACT_ATOMS: atom_id res chain seq x y z
N MET A 1 -10.90 -22.90 -8.96
CA MET A 1 -10.09 -22.56 -7.77
C MET A 1 -8.73 -21.94 -8.13
N ALA A 2 -7.88 -22.57 -8.94
CA ALA A 2 -6.53 -22.02 -9.24
C ALA A 2 -6.51 -20.67 -9.98
N GLY A 3 -7.48 -20.38 -10.86
CA GLY A 3 -7.51 -19.11 -11.61
C GLY A 3 -7.84 -17.90 -10.74
N GLU A 4 -8.71 -18.07 -9.74
CA GLU A 4 -9.16 -16.99 -8.85
C GLU A 4 -8.07 -16.58 -7.84
N THR A 5 -7.30 -17.56 -7.35
CA THR A 5 -6.16 -17.31 -6.48
C THR A 5 -5.03 -16.61 -7.23
N LEU A 6 -4.77 -17.00 -8.49
CA LEU A 6 -3.79 -16.34 -9.34
C LEU A 6 -4.17 -14.88 -9.63
N PHE A 7 -5.44 -14.63 -9.94
CA PHE A 7 -5.94 -13.27 -10.14
C PHE A 7 -5.78 -12.41 -8.89
N SER A 8 -6.18 -12.95 -7.73
CA SER A 8 -6.04 -12.27 -6.44
C SER A 8 -4.58 -11.95 -6.10
N ALA A 9 -3.67 -12.91 -6.31
CA ALA A 9 -2.24 -12.69 -6.13
C ALA A 9 -1.71 -11.61 -7.10
N GLY A 10 -2.22 -11.59 -8.33
CA GLY A 10 -1.91 -10.56 -9.32
C GLY A 10 -2.31 -9.17 -8.85
N LEU A 11 -3.49 -9.00 -8.24
CA LEU A 11 -3.95 -7.73 -7.69
C LEU A 11 -3.06 -7.24 -6.53
N VAL A 12 -2.66 -8.13 -5.63
CA VAL A 12 -1.76 -7.79 -4.51
C VAL A 12 -0.38 -7.38 -5.04
N ALA A 13 0.17 -8.14 -5.98
CA ALA A 13 1.45 -7.83 -6.62
C ALA A 13 1.39 -6.49 -7.37
N ALA A 14 0.31 -6.24 -8.13
CA ALA A 14 0.10 -4.99 -8.83
C ALA A 14 0.02 -3.81 -7.85
N GLY A 15 -0.67 -3.97 -6.72
CA GLY A 15 -0.71 -2.98 -5.64
C GLY A 15 0.69 -2.61 -5.14
N ALA A 16 1.53 -3.60 -4.82
CA ALA A 16 2.93 -3.36 -4.44
C ALA A 16 3.72 -2.64 -5.53
N VAL A 17 3.61 -3.09 -6.79
CA VAL A 17 4.34 -2.50 -7.92
C VAL A 17 3.95 -1.03 -8.12
N ILE A 18 2.66 -0.70 -8.09
CA ILE A 18 2.21 0.69 -8.23
C ILE A 18 2.65 1.52 -7.03
N GLY A 19 2.56 0.98 -5.82
CA GLY A 19 3.06 1.65 -4.61
C GLY A 19 4.55 1.99 -4.73
N LEU A 20 5.36 1.06 -5.25
CA LEU A 20 6.76 1.33 -5.56
C LEU A 20 6.90 2.39 -6.64
N VAL A 21 6.31 2.20 -7.83
CA VAL A 21 6.56 3.02 -9.02
C VAL A 21 6.05 4.45 -8.85
N ALA A 22 4.82 4.61 -8.36
CA ALA A 22 4.20 5.93 -8.24
C ALA A 22 4.92 6.82 -7.21
N TRP A 23 5.54 6.22 -6.20
CA TRP A 23 6.19 6.92 -5.08
C TRP A 23 7.72 6.81 -5.08
N GLN A 24 8.35 6.63 -6.25
CA GLN A 24 9.82 6.65 -6.38
C GLN A 24 10.45 8.05 -6.21
N GLY A 25 9.66 9.12 -6.33
CA GLY A 25 10.14 10.51 -6.27
C GLY A 25 10.24 11.21 -7.63
N ASP A 26 9.93 10.52 -8.74
CA ASP A 26 9.72 11.16 -10.05
C ASP A 26 8.24 11.58 -10.21
N PRO A 27 7.93 12.89 -10.29
CA PRO A 27 6.55 13.38 -10.41
C PRO A 27 5.81 12.85 -11.65
N ARG A 28 6.50 12.44 -12.71
CA ARG A 28 5.89 11.91 -13.93
C ARG A 28 5.20 10.57 -13.72
N LEU A 29 5.61 9.82 -12.70
CA LEU A 29 5.06 8.51 -12.36
C LEU A 29 3.90 8.59 -11.37
N LEU A 30 3.67 9.76 -10.73
CA LEU A 30 2.56 9.96 -9.79
C LEU A 30 1.17 9.61 -10.35
N PRO A 31 0.84 9.86 -11.63
CA PRO A 31 -0.45 9.45 -12.19
C PRO A 31 -0.71 7.95 -12.08
N ALA A 32 0.33 7.11 -12.00
CA ALA A 32 0.18 5.67 -11.80
C ALA A 32 -0.53 5.33 -10.47
N ALA A 33 -0.47 6.21 -9.45
CA ALA A 33 -1.21 6.03 -8.20
C ALA A 33 -2.73 5.91 -8.41
N MET A 34 -3.27 6.46 -9.51
CA MET A 34 -4.69 6.34 -9.86
C MET A 34 -5.11 4.92 -10.26
N LEU A 35 -4.16 4.01 -10.46
CA LEU A 35 -4.44 2.59 -10.72
C LEU A 35 -4.81 1.82 -9.43
N PHE A 36 -4.46 2.33 -8.26
CA PHE A 36 -4.78 1.68 -6.98
C PHE A 36 -6.30 1.51 -6.76
N PRO A 37 -7.15 2.55 -6.94
CA PRO A 37 -8.61 2.40 -6.86
C PRO A 37 -9.17 1.31 -7.78
N ALA A 38 -8.62 1.17 -9.00
CA ALA A 38 -9.03 0.13 -9.94
C ALA A 38 -8.68 -1.28 -9.44
N ILE A 39 -7.49 -1.46 -8.86
CA ILE A 39 -7.09 -2.73 -8.24
C ILE A 39 -7.99 -3.06 -7.05
N TRP A 40 -8.27 -2.06 -6.21
CA TRP A 40 -9.13 -2.19 -5.05
C TRP A 40 -10.57 -2.57 -5.44
N SER A 41 -11.12 -1.97 -6.50
CA SER A 41 -12.46 -2.31 -7.00
C SER A 41 -12.54 -3.68 -7.66
N LEU A 42 -11.43 -4.19 -8.19
CA LEU A 42 -11.36 -5.51 -8.85
C LEU A 42 -11.13 -6.66 -7.86
N ALA A 43 -10.83 -6.37 -6.59
CA ALA A 43 -10.65 -7.40 -5.58
C ALA A 43 -11.91 -8.29 -5.49
N PRO A 44 -11.81 -9.62 -5.46
CA PRO A 44 -12.99 -10.50 -5.41
C PRO A 44 -13.61 -10.62 -4.02
N TYR A 45 -12.83 -10.39 -2.96
CA TYR A 45 -13.29 -10.43 -1.58
C TYR A 45 -12.48 -9.47 -0.70
N ARG A 46 -13.05 -9.08 0.45
CA ARG A 46 -12.47 -8.11 1.41
C ARG A 46 -11.01 -8.37 1.76
N ALA A 47 -10.61 -9.63 1.90
CA ALA A 47 -9.22 -9.96 2.24
C ALA A 47 -8.23 -9.69 1.09
N VAL A 48 -8.64 -9.78 -0.18
CA VAL A 48 -7.78 -9.34 -1.29
C VAL A 48 -7.66 -7.83 -1.31
N ALA A 49 -8.77 -7.11 -1.09
CA ALA A 49 -8.76 -5.65 -1.03
C ALA A 49 -7.86 -5.14 0.09
N SER A 50 -7.90 -5.77 1.27
CA SER A 50 -7.03 -5.42 2.40
C SER A 50 -5.56 -5.73 2.11
N LEU A 51 -5.25 -6.91 1.55
CA LEU A 51 -3.88 -7.28 1.18
C LEU A 51 -3.31 -6.38 0.07
N ALA A 52 -4.11 -6.05 -0.95
CA ALA A 52 -3.68 -5.15 -2.02
C ALA A 52 -3.45 -3.72 -1.49
N SER A 53 -4.30 -3.25 -0.57
CA SER A 53 -4.13 -1.97 0.12
C SER A 53 -2.87 -1.94 1.00
N ALA A 54 -2.61 -3.03 1.73
CA ALA A 54 -1.41 -3.18 2.54
C ALA A 54 -0.15 -3.17 1.66
N ALA A 55 -0.16 -3.97 0.60
CA ALA A 55 0.93 -4.08 -0.36
C ALA A 55 1.25 -2.73 -1.01
N TYR A 56 0.21 -2.00 -1.46
CA TYR A 56 0.35 -0.66 -2.02
C TYR A 56 0.92 0.34 -1.01
N PHE A 57 0.32 0.46 0.18
CA PHE A 57 0.70 1.50 1.13
C PHE A 57 2.09 1.25 1.74
N LEU A 58 2.43 0.01 2.08
CA LEU A 58 3.76 -0.35 2.60
C LEU A 58 4.85 -0.07 1.55
N ALA A 59 4.59 -0.37 0.29
CA ALA A 59 5.50 -0.07 -0.81
C ALA A 59 5.68 1.44 -1.05
N ALA A 60 4.56 2.18 -1.04
CA ALA A 60 4.55 3.63 -1.21
C ALA A 60 5.27 4.37 -0.08
N SER A 61 5.11 3.90 1.16
CA SER A 61 5.62 4.54 2.37
C SER A 61 6.94 3.93 2.90
N ARG A 62 7.64 3.11 2.12
CA ARG A 62 8.88 2.42 2.54
C ARG A 62 10.00 3.35 3.04
N GLY A 63 10.02 4.61 2.61
CA GLY A 63 10.97 5.63 3.07
C GLY A 63 10.55 6.33 4.36
N LEU A 64 9.31 6.15 4.82
CA LEU A 64 8.73 6.87 5.94
C LEU A 64 9.45 6.62 7.28
N PRO A 65 9.84 5.39 7.66
CA PRO A 65 10.55 5.15 8.92
C PRO A 65 11.84 5.98 9.04
N GLN A 66 12.62 6.04 7.96
CA GLN A 66 13.87 6.81 7.90
C GLN A 66 13.60 8.32 7.85
N GLY A 67 12.56 8.73 7.11
CA GLY A 67 12.12 10.13 7.05
C GLY A 67 11.70 10.67 8.41
N VAL A 68 10.93 9.89 9.18
CA VAL A 68 10.51 10.24 10.55
C VAL A 68 11.72 10.35 11.47
N ALA A 69 12.62 9.35 11.46
CA ALA A 69 13.82 9.39 12.30
C ALA A 69 14.67 10.64 12.03
N THR A 70 14.81 11.01 10.76
CA THR A 70 15.57 12.21 10.34
C THR A 70 14.86 13.51 10.75
N PHE A 71 13.55 13.60 10.53
CA PHE A 71 12.78 14.83 10.78
C PHE A 71 12.58 15.11 12.27
N PHE A 72 12.32 14.08 13.07
CA PHE A 72 12.08 14.22 14.51
C PHE A 72 13.34 14.07 15.36
N ALA A 73 14.52 13.89 14.73
CA ALA A 73 15.78 13.56 15.41
C ALA A 73 15.59 12.45 16.46
N SER A 74 14.83 11.42 16.09
CA SER A 74 14.41 10.31 16.95
C SER A 74 14.92 8.97 16.43
N ASP A 75 14.81 7.92 17.24
CA ASP A 75 15.24 6.59 16.86
C ASP A 75 14.34 5.97 15.78
N LEU A 76 14.92 5.09 14.97
CA LEU A 76 14.23 4.36 13.89
C LEU A 76 12.97 3.61 14.39
N LEU A 77 12.96 3.19 15.66
CA LEU A 77 11.81 2.53 16.29
C LEU A 77 10.56 3.42 16.29
N THR A 78 10.70 4.72 16.55
CA THR A 78 9.60 5.68 16.47
C THR A 78 9.08 5.80 15.03
N GLY A 79 10.00 5.79 14.07
CA GLY A 79 9.68 5.73 12.64
C GLY A 79 8.88 4.49 12.25
N ILE A 80 9.31 3.31 12.71
CA ILE A 80 8.62 2.04 12.46
C ILE A 80 7.23 2.03 13.13
N ALA A 81 7.12 2.53 14.36
CA ALA A 81 5.84 2.61 15.06
C ALA A 81 4.83 3.48 14.31
N LEU A 82 5.23 4.69 13.88
CA LEU A 82 4.37 5.59 13.11
C LEU A 82 4.02 5.01 11.74
N TRP A 83 4.99 4.41 11.06
CA TRP A 83 4.77 3.73 9.78
C TRP A 83 3.77 2.58 9.90
N GLY A 84 3.88 1.77 10.95
CA GLY A 84 2.94 0.69 11.25
C GLY A 84 1.53 1.20 11.53
N ILE A 85 1.38 2.22 12.39
CA ILE A 85 0.07 2.82 12.71
C ILE A 85 -0.59 3.39 11.46
N ALA A 86 0.16 4.14 10.64
CA ALA A 86 -0.34 4.70 9.39
C ALA A 86 -0.77 3.60 8.41
N SER A 87 0.01 2.53 8.31
CA SER A 87 -0.29 1.38 7.44
C SER A 87 -1.57 0.66 7.87
N ILE A 88 -1.72 0.41 9.17
CA ILE A 88 -2.93 -0.20 9.73
C ILE A 88 -4.15 0.68 9.45
N GLY A 89 -4.06 1.99 9.72
CA GLY A 89 -5.16 2.93 9.45
C GLY A 89 -5.59 2.93 7.99
N PHE A 90 -4.64 2.98 7.06
CA PHE A 90 -4.93 2.93 5.63
C PHE A 90 -5.63 1.63 5.23
N VAL A 91 -5.10 0.47 5.67
CA VAL A 91 -5.67 -0.84 5.34
C VAL A 91 -7.06 -1.02 5.92
N LEU A 92 -7.29 -0.58 7.17
CA LEU A 92 -8.59 -0.68 7.81
C LEU A 92 -9.67 0.09 7.05
N VAL A 93 -9.40 1.34 6.67
CA VAL A 93 -10.33 2.16 5.87
C VAL A 93 -10.69 1.47 4.55
N HIS A 94 -9.70 0.94 3.85
CA HIS A 94 -9.93 0.28 2.55
C HIS A 94 -10.58 -1.09 2.71
N ALA A 95 -10.37 -1.79 3.83
CA ALA A 95 -11.02 -3.07 4.09
C ALA A 95 -12.49 -2.91 4.51
N THR A 96 -12.82 -1.86 5.28
CA THR A 96 -14.18 -1.61 5.77
C THR A 96 -15.08 -1.05 4.68
N LEU A 97 -14.57 -0.10 3.88
CA LEU A 97 -15.33 0.56 2.82
C LEU A 97 -15.49 -0.28 1.55
N TRP A 98 -14.83 -1.44 1.46
CA TRP A 98 -14.93 -2.31 0.29
C TRP A 98 -16.31 -3.00 0.25
N THR A 99 -17.05 -2.85 -0.84
CA THR A 99 -18.39 -3.40 -1.08
C THR A 99 -18.52 -3.83 -2.54
#